data_AF-A0A2N6A7N2-F1
#
_entry.id   AF-A0A2N6A7N2-F1
#
_cell.length_a   1.000
_cell.length_b   1.000
_cell.length_c   1.000
_cell.angle_alpha   90.00
_cell.angle_beta   90.00
_cell.angle_gamma   90.00
#
_symmetry.space_group_name_H-M   'P 1'
#
loop_
_entity.id
_entity.type
_entity.pdbx_description
1 polymer ?
#
loop_
_entity_poly.entity_id
_entity_poly.type
_entity_poly.pdbx_seq_one_letter_code
_entity_poly.pdbx_strand_id
1 'polypeptide(L)'
;MRTMRLLTKVAPLAITLFVFIFGTQTAEAQKLFRWAGGAATADWNLADNWQESADGGISWDPTTSFPGANDEVRFDGTGTTTSQVPSLAPNDYEVAKVVVSANHTITLLGNLDTDELDITSGTLLLNTPGYITVNTSVTFGTGAILNGVRQVTMYLNGTMSMADLTARVETNIYTILGIANFMLSDVVFMGTLDINGFQVPLGSDNLYMGPNPGGQIA
;
A
#
# COMPACT_ATOMS: atom_id res chain seq x y z
N MET A 1 -63.17 -20.59 -0.52
CA MET A 1 -61.99 -21.02 -1.30
C MET A 1 -61.55 -19.93 -2.31
N ARG A 2 -61.13 -18.75 -1.85
CA ARG A 2 -60.63 -17.64 -2.74
C ARG A 2 -59.48 -16.78 -2.18
N THR A 3 -59.10 -16.94 -0.91
CA THR A 3 -58.06 -16.10 -0.25
C THR A 3 -56.63 -16.61 -0.41
N MET A 4 -56.41 -17.89 -0.78
CA MET A 4 -55.06 -18.46 -0.91
C MET A 4 -54.34 -18.17 -2.23
N ARG A 5 -55.02 -17.58 -3.23
CA ARG A 5 -54.41 -17.26 -4.54
C ARG A 5 -53.68 -15.92 -4.60
N LEU A 6 -53.88 -15.04 -3.62
CA LEU A 6 -53.22 -13.72 -3.60
C LEU A 6 -51.84 -13.80 -2.92
N LEU A 7 -51.69 -14.54 -1.83
CA LEU A 7 -50.43 -14.64 -1.07
C LEU A 7 -49.26 -15.24 -1.87
N THR A 8 -49.53 -16.14 -2.81
CA THR A 8 -48.48 -16.78 -3.63
C THR A 8 -47.95 -15.88 -4.75
N LYS A 9 -48.63 -14.78 -5.09
CA LYS A 9 -48.17 -13.85 -6.15
C LYS A 9 -47.38 -12.65 -5.63
N VAL A 10 -47.50 -12.32 -4.34
CA VAL A 10 -46.83 -11.14 -3.74
C VAL A 10 -45.55 -11.54 -3.00
N ALA A 11 -45.45 -12.79 -2.55
CA ALA A 11 -44.27 -13.31 -1.86
C ALA A 11 -42.97 -13.25 -2.68
N PRO A 12 -42.95 -13.58 -4.00
CA PRO A 12 -41.72 -13.48 -4.78
C PRO A 12 -41.27 -12.02 -4.92
N LEU A 13 -42.22 -11.09 -5.12
CA LEU A 13 -41.92 -9.67 -5.30
C LEU A 13 -41.35 -9.02 -4.03
N ALA A 14 -41.85 -9.43 -2.86
CA ALA A 14 -41.35 -8.96 -1.57
C ALA A 14 -39.96 -9.52 -1.22
N ILE A 15 -39.67 -10.77 -1.60
CA ILE A 15 -38.34 -11.38 -1.42
C ILE A 15 -37.32 -10.72 -2.35
N THR A 16 -37.66 -10.45 -3.62
CA THR A 16 -36.77 -9.74 -4.55
C THR A 16 -36.48 -8.31 -4.08
N LEU A 17 -37.46 -7.62 -3.50
CA LEU A 17 -37.27 -6.29 -2.92
C LEU A 17 -36.38 -6.34 -1.66
N PHE A 18 -36.52 -7.35 -0.80
CA PHE A 18 -35.64 -7.55 0.37
C PHE A 18 -34.20 -7.88 -0.03
N VAL A 19 -33.99 -8.67 -1.09
CA VAL A 19 -32.65 -8.94 -1.63
C VAL A 19 -32.02 -7.68 -2.24
N PHE A 20 -32.81 -6.78 -2.83
CA PHE A 20 -32.31 -5.47 -3.27
C PHE A 20 -32.03 -4.51 -2.12
N ILE A 21 -32.84 -4.53 -1.04
CA ILE A 21 -32.68 -3.62 0.11
C ILE A 21 -31.53 -4.04 1.05
N PHE A 22 -31.24 -5.34 1.18
CA PHE A 22 -30.16 -5.85 2.04
C PHE A 22 -28.91 -6.32 1.27
N GLY A 23 -29.02 -6.54 -0.05
CA GLY A 23 -27.91 -6.98 -0.89
C GLY A 23 -27.05 -5.86 -1.45
N THR A 24 -27.51 -4.60 -1.39
CA THR A 24 -26.65 -3.43 -1.61
C THR A 24 -25.98 -3.06 -0.30
N GLN A 25 -25.13 -3.94 0.24
CA GLN A 25 -23.96 -3.40 0.92
C GLN A 25 -23.19 -2.69 -0.19
N THR A 26 -23.37 -1.38 -0.27
CA THR A 26 -22.51 -0.52 -1.07
C THR A 26 -21.11 -0.84 -0.61
N ALA A 27 -20.35 -1.59 -1.41
CA ALA A 27 -18.90 -1.52 -1.34
C ALA A 27 -18.62 -0.02 -1.42
N GLU A 28 -18.19 0.57 -0.30
CA GLU A 28 -17.81 1.97 -0.31
C GLU A 28 -16.77 2.08 -1.42
N ALA A 29 -17.09 2.89 -2.43
CA ALA A 29 -16.19 3.06 -3.56
C ALA A 29 -14.86 3.54 -2.98
N GLN A 30 -13.77 2.84 -3.32
CA GLN A 30 -12.43 3.23 -2.93
C GLN A 30 -12.24 4.72 -3.26
N LYS A 31 -11.95 5.52 -2.23
CA LYS A 31 -11.64 6.92 -2.41
C LYS A 31 -10.15 7.05 -2.68
N LEU A 32 -9.79 8.07 -3.43
CA LEU A 32 -8.40 8.40 -3.68
C LEU A 32 -8.07 9.66 -2.88
N PHE A 33 -6.97 9.62 -2.16
CA PHE A 33 -6.43 10.74 -1.39
C PHE A 33 -5.02 11.07 -1.84
N ARG A 34 -4.71 12.35 -1.88
CA ARG A 34 -3.40 12.92 -2.16
C ARG A 34 -2.85 13.59 -0.93
N TRP A 35 -1.58 13.33 -0.62
CA TRP A 35 -0.86 14.04 0.41
C TRP A 35 -0.61 15.49 0.00
N ALA A 36 -1.24 16.43 0.70
CA ALA A 36 -1.08 17.87 0.53
C ALA A 36 -0.33 18.54 1.70
N GLY A 37 -0.09 17.82 2.80
CA GLY A 37 0.57 18.35 4.00
C GLY A 37 2.05 18.72 3.81
N GLY A 38 2.54 19.62 4.67
CA GLY A 38 3.95 20.05 4.74
C GLY A 38 4.51 20.04 6.16
N ALA A 39 5.81 20.27 6.32
CA ALA A 39 6.58 19.99 7.55
C ALA A 39 6.04 20.58 8.88
N ALA A 40 5.19 21.62 8.86
CA ALA A 40 4.73 22.31 10.07
C ALA A 40 3.45 21.71 10.71
N THR A 41 2.59 21.04 9.93
CA THR A 41 1.31 20.45 10.40
C THR A 41 1.24 18.97 10.10
N ALA A 42 2.40 18.36 10.07
CA ALA A 42 2.58 17.09 9.45
C ALA A 42 2.03 16.00 10.43
N ASP A 43 0.83 15.45 10.14
CA ASP A 43 0.24 14.26 10.80
C ASP A 43 -0.73 13.56 9.83
N TRP A 44 -0.65 12.22 9.71
CA TRP A 44 -1.55 11.43 8.86
C TRP A 44 -3.03 11.59 9.23
N ASN A 45 -3.35 11.78 10.50
CA ASN A 45 -4.73 11.87 10.99
C ASN A 45 -5.34 13.27 10.85
N LEU A 46 -4.57 14.25 10.38
CA LEU A 46 -5.09 15.59 10.11
C LEU A 46 -5.65 15.65 8.70
N ALA A 47 -6.98 15.73 8.58
CA ALA A 47 -7.68 15.81 7.30
C ALA A 47 -7.17 16.94 6.39
N ASP A 48 -6.75 18.07 6.96
CA ASP A 48 -6.19 19.21 6.21
C ASP A 48 -4.91 18.86 5.43
N ASN A 49 -4.23 17.74 5.76
CA ASN A 49 -3.08 17.25 5.02
C ASN A 49 -3.46 16.39 3.81
N TRP A 50 -4.75 16.14 3.58
CA TRP A 50 -5.24 15.29 2.51
C TRP A 50 -6.15 16.06 1.57
N GLN A 51 -6.06 15.72 0.28
CA GLN A 51 -7.01 16.13 -0.75
C GLN A 51 -7.65 14.88 -1.33
N GLU A 52 -8.97 14.82 -1.42
CA GLU A 52 -9.69 13.70 -2.00
C GLU A 52 -9.94 13.96 -3.49
N SER A 53 -9.90 12.93 -4.32
CA SER A 53 -10.35 13.04 -5.72
C SER A 53 -11.88 13.06 -5.75
N ALA A 54 -12.46 14.12 -6.30
CA ALA A 54 -13.92 14.30 -6.25
C ALA A 54 -14.71 13.33 -7.14
N ASP A 55 -14.13 12.78 -8.22
CA ASP A 55 -14.91 12.07 -9.25
C ASP A 55 -14.10 10.98 -10.02
N GLY A 56 -13.14 10.31 -9.37
CA GLY A 56 -12.28 9.30 -10.05
C GLY A 56 -11.41 9.87 -11.18
N GLY A 57 -11.41 11.19 -11.35
CA GLY A 57 -10.51 11.97 -12.19
C GLY A 57 -9.44 12.67 -11.37
N ILE A 58 -8.45 13.28 -12.04
CA ILE A 58 -7.28 13.92 -11.42
C ILE A 58 -7.63 15.33 -10.88
N SER A 59 -8.87 15.55 -10.42
CA SER A 59 -9.27 16.79 -9.73
C SER A 59 -9.27 16.53 -8.22
N TRP A 60 -8.30 17.12 -7.53
CA TRP A 60 -8.11 16.96 -6.09
C TRP A 60 -8.74 18.13 -5.34
N ASP A 61 -9.69 17.83 -4.47
CA ASP A 61 -10.37 18.81 -3.63
C ASP A 61 -9.94 18.66 -2.16
N PRO A 62 -9.68 19.75 -1.43
CA PRO A 62 -9.45 19.70 0.01
C PRO A 62 -10.62 19.02 0.72
N THR A 63 -10.32 18.10 1.63
CA THR A 63 -11.32 17.29 2.32
C THR A 63 -11.25 17.48 3.83
N THR A 64 -12.33 17.13 4.52
CA THR A 64 -12.43 17.14 5.99
C THR A 64 -12.26 15.74 6.59
N SER A 65 -11.98 14.74 5.76
CA SER A 65 -11.63 13.38 6.15
C SER A 65 -10.18 13.03 5.79
N PHE A 66 -9.69 11.94 6.35
CA PHE A 66 -8.39 11.34 6.02
C PHE A 66 -8.60 9.90 5.51
N PRO A 67 -7.59 9.28 4.86
CA PRO A 67 -7.71 7.96 4.26
C PRO A 67 -7.92 6.85 5.31
N GLY A 68 -8.74 5.85 4.98
CA GLY A 68 -8.93 4.62 5.74
C GLY A 68 -8.64 3.35 4.94
N ALA A 69 -9.01 2.20 5.51
CA ALA A 69 -8.62 0.86 5.04
C ALA A 69 -8.95 0.56 3.57
N ASN A 70 -10.04 1.12 3.03
CA ASN A 70 -10.47 0.86 1.66
C ASN A 70 -9.88 1.85 0.64
N ASP A 71 -9.11 2.84 1.10
CA ASP A 71 -8.73 3.99 0.29
C ASP A 71 -7.34 3.86 -0.32
N GLU A 72 -7.13 4.56 -1.43
CA GLU A 72 -5.83 4.73 -2.06
C GLU A 72 -5.21 6.07 -1.62
N VAL A 73 -3.95 6.04 -1.21
CA VAL A 73 -3.17 7.24 -0.86
C VAL A 73 -2.06 7.47 -1.88
N ARG A 74 -1.88 8.73 -2.28
CA ARG A 74 -0.88 9.15 -3.26
C ARG A 74 0.05 10.20 -2.68
N PHE A 75 1.33 9.95 -2.88
CA PHE A 75 2.44 10.85 -2.61
C PHE A 75 3.03 11.31 -3.95
N ASP A 76 2.38 12.31 -4.55
CA ASP A 76 2.68 12.89 -5.86
C ASP A 76 3.22 14.33 -5.71
N GLY A 77 4.54 14.43 -5.59
CA GLY A 77 5.25 15.71 -5.64
C GLY A 77 5.17 16.35 -7.04
N THR A 78 5.09 17.68 -7.10
CA THR A 78 5.14 18.45 -8.36
C THR A 78 6.56 18.82 -8.81
N GLY A 79 7.58 18.20 -8.22
CA GLY A 79 9.01 18.35 -8.54
C GLY A 79 9.87 17.38 -7.71
N THR A 80 11.14 17.19 -8.08
CA THR A 80 12.09 16.20 -7.50
C THR A 80 12.46 16.40 -6.02
N THR A 81 11.76 17.27 -5.31
CA THR A 81 12.02 17.58 -3.89
C THR A 81 11.56 16.44 -3.00
N THR A 82 12.42 16.01 -2.09
CA THR A 82 12.07 15.12 -0.99
C THR A 82 11.02 15.79 -0.12
N SER A 83 9.74 15.41 -0.27
CA SER A 83 8.68 15.91 0.60
C SER A 83 8.63 15.03 1.85
N GLN A 84 8.76 15.63 3.03
CA GLN A 84 8.59 14.92 4.29
C GLN A 84 7.10 14.73 4.54
N VAL A 85 6.68 13.47 4.49
CA VAL A 85 5.42 13.00 5.02
C VAL A 85 5.62 12.77 6.52
N PRO A 86 4.78 13.38 7.34
CA PRO A 86 4.83 13.22 8.78
C PRO A 86 4.61 11.84 9.33
N SER A 87 5.01 11.78 10.60
CA SER A 87 4.59 10.82 11.61
C SER A 87 3.18 10.27 11.38
N LEU A 88 3.13 9.00 11.01
CA LEU A 88 2.11 8.08 11.47
C LEU A 88 2.10 8.15 13.01
N ALA A 89 1.02 8.61 13.62
CA ALA A 89 0.78 8.53 15.06
C ALA A 89 0.93 7.06 15.57
N PRO A 90 0.98 6.77 16.87
CA PRO A 90 1.34 5.43 17.35
C PRO A 90 0.28 4.33 17.12
N ASN A 91 -0.80 4.63 16.39
CA ASN A 91 -1.80 3.62 16.01
C ASN A 91 -1.36 2.94 14.71
N ASP A 92 -1.85 1.71 14.49
CA ASP A 92 -1.68 1.03 13.21
C ASP A 92 -2.54 1.70 12.15
N TYR A 93 -1.99 1.85 10.94
CA TYR A 93 -2.64 2.43 9.79
C TYR A 93 -2.93 1.36 8.77
N GLU A 94 -4.14 1.40 8.21
CA GLU A 94 -4.57 0.50 7.17
C GLU A 94 -5.10 1.33 6.01
N VAL A 95 -4.59 1.08 4.81
CA VAL A 95 -5.07 1.65 3.53
C VAL A 95 -4.99 0.56 2.47
N ALA A 96 -5.82 0.62 1.43
CA ALA A 96 -5.79 -0.40 0.40
C ALA A 96 -4.52 -0.26 -0.46
N LYS A 97 -4.11 0.97 -0.75
CA LYS A 97 -3.01 1.21 -1.68
C LYS A 97 -2.21 2.45 -1.34
N VAL A 98 -0.89 2.33 -1.39
CA VAL A 98 0.05 3.43 -1.25
C VAL A 98 0.78 3.62 -2.58
N VAL A 99 0.66 4.80 -3.18
CA VAL A 99 1.38 5.17 -4.41
C VAL A 99 2.37 6.29 -4.11
N VAL A 100 3.64 6.08 -4.46
CA VAL A 100 4.72 7.06 -4.36
C VAL A 100 5.23 7.36 -5.76
N SER A 101 5.13 8.63 -6.16
CA SER A 101 5.49 9.09 -7.51
C SER A 101 6.62 10.11 -7.52
N ALA A 102 7.17 10.45 -6.35
CA ALA A 102 8.30 11.34 -6.18
C ALA A 102 9.13 10.91 -4.96
N ASN A 103 10.24 11.62 -4.69
CA ASN A 103 10.99 11.38 -3.47
C ASN A 103 10.16 11.79 -2.25
N HIS A 104 9.92 10.85 -1.34
CA HIS A 104 9.17 11.09 -0.11
C HIS A 104 9.84 10.44 1.08
N THR A 105 9.77 11.11 2.23
CA THR A 105 10.16 10.50 3.52
C THR A 105 8.92 10.31 4.36
N ILE A 106 8.57 9.08 4.74
CA ILE A 106 7.46 8.79 5.68
C ILE A 106 8.04 8.46 7.04
N THR A 107 7.54 9.11 8.10
CA THR A 107 7.90 8.75 9.47
C THR A 107 6.89 7.77 10.07
N LEU A 108 7.33 6.57 10.42
CA LEU A 108 6.52 5.51 11.01
C LEU A 108 6.66 5.55 12.55
N LEU A 109 5.73 6.18 13.28
CA LEU A 109 5.64 5.98 14.74
C LEU A 109 4.67 4.85 15.12
N GLY A 110 3.80 4.44 14.20
CA GLY A 110 3.00 3.22 14.24
C GLY A 110 3.31 2.31 13.04
N ASN A 111 2.51 1.26 12.84
CA ASN A 111 2.65 0.36 11.70
C ASN A 111 1.83 0.82 10.50
N LEU A 112 2.28 0.50 9.29
CA LEU A 112 1.53 0.71 8.06
C LEU A 112 1.19 -0.65 7.45
N ASP A 113 -0.09 -0.96 7.34
CA ASP A 113 -0.63 -2.11 6.63
C ASP A 113 -1.25 -1.63 5.33
N THR A 114 -0.86 -2.24 4.20
CA THR A 114 -1.39 -1.90 2.88
C THR A 114 -1.51 -3.12 2.01
N ASP A 115 -2.51 -3.18 1.12
CA ASP A 115 -2.58 -4.26 0.14
C ASP A 115 -1.54 -4.06 -0.95
N GLU A 116 -1.43 -2.83 -1.45
CA GLU A 116 -0.53 -2.48 -2.54
C GLU A 116 0.43 -1.34 -2.15
N LEU A 117 1.71 -1.49 -2.52
CA LEU A 117 2.72 -0.44 -2.43
C LEU A 117 3.38 -0.22 -3.80
N ASP A 118 3.06 0.90 -4.45
CA ASP A 118 3.58 1.25 -5.76
C ASP A 118 4.55 2.43 -5.66
N ILE A 119 5.84 2.18 -5.81
CA ILE A 119 6.87 3.22 -5.92
C ILE A 119 7.15 3.41 -7.41
N THR A 120 6.33 4.24 -8.05
CA THR A 120 6.36 4.44 -9.51
C THR A 120 7.62 5.17 -9.98
N SER A 121 8.16 6.07 -9.17
CA SER A 121 9.46 6.71 -9.38
C SER A 121 10.00 7.34 -8.09
N GLY A 122 11.30 7.61 -8.04
CA GLY A 122 11.94 8.27 -6.90
C GLY A 122 12.25 7.34 -5.73
N THR A 123 12.46 7.91 -4.54
CA THR A 123 12.82 7.19 -3.32
C THR A 123 11.74 7.35 -2.27
N LEU A 124 11.20 6.23 -1.78
CA LEU A 124 10.47 6.18 -0.52
C LEU A 124 11.47 5.91 0.61
N LEU A 125 11.66 6.90 1.48
CA LEU A 125 12.49 6.81 2.68
C LEU A 125 11.61 6.62 3.93
N LEU A 126 11.78 5.52 4.65
CA LEU A 126 11.04 5.22 5.87
C LEU A 126 11.87 5.62 7.11
N ASN A 127 11.25 6.38 8.01
CA ASN A 127 11.88 6.89 9.23
C ASN A 127 11.15 6.34 10.46
N THR A 128 11.70 5.31 11.09
CA THR A 128 11.00 4.35 11.95
C THR A 128 11.41 4.45 13.44
N PRO A 129 10.51 4.08 14.37
CA PRO A 129 10.59 2.74 14.99
C PRO A 129 9.48 1.72 14.61
N GLY A 130 8.47 2.06 13.77
CA GLY A 130 7.45 1.12 13.26
C GLY A 130 7.85 0.22 12.06
N TYR A 131 6.94 -0.64 11.60
CA TYR A 131 7.11 -1.52 10.41
C TYR A 131 6.04 -1.27 9.33
N ILE A 132 6.27 -1.86 8.15
CA ILE A 132 5.31 -1.89 7.04
C ILE A 132 4.94 -3.33 6.68
N THR A 133 3.66 -3.58 6.42
CA THR A 133 3.14 -4.83 5.86
C THR A 133 2.57 -4.55 4.48
N VAL A 134 2.90 -5.39 3.49
CA VAL A 134 2.31 -5.33 2.14
C VAL A 134 1.66 -6.66 1.81
N ASN A 135 0.33 -6.67 1.68
CA ASN A 135 -0.45 -7.91 1.62
C ASN A 135 -0.55 -8.54 0.22
N THR A 136 -0.58 -7.73 -0.83
CA THR A 136 -0.89 -8.18 -2.19
C THR A 136 0.25 -7.95 -3.16
N SER A 137 0.75 -6.72 -3.28
CA SER A 137 1.84 -6.43 -4.23
C SER A 137 2.68 -5.20 -3.89
N VAL A 138 3.98 -5.29 -4.19
CA VAL A 138 4.91 -4.16 -4.25
C VAL A 138 5.38 -3.97 -5.69
N THR A 139 5.19 -2.78 -6.25
CA THR A 139 5.65 -2.47 -7.61
C THR A 139 6.68 -1.34 -7.57
N PHE A 140 7.81 -1.52 -8.27
CA PHE A 140 8.82 -0.48 -8.46
C PHE A 140 8.92 -0.09 -9.93
N GLY A 141 8.79 1.20 -10.23
CA GLY A 141 9.14 1.74 -11.54
C GLY A 141 10.65 1.92 -11.72
N THR A 142 11.07 2.35 -12.91
CA THR A 142 12.49 2.58 -13.23
C THR A 142 13.14 3.54 -12.22
N GLY A 143 14.27 3.10 -11.65
CA GLY A 143 15.06 3.87 -10.68
C GLY A 143 14.40 4.07 -9.32
N ALA A 144 13.26 3.40 -9.06
CA ALA A 144 12.55 3.52 -7.80
C ALA A 144 13.30 2.83 -6.65
N ILE A 145 13.32 3.47 -5.49
CA ILE A 145 14.08 3.00 -4.33
C ILE A 145 13.18 2.97 -3.10
N LEU A 146 13.24 1.86 -2.35
CA LEU A 146 12.73 1.79 -0.98
C LEU A 146 13.91 1.76 -0.02
N ASN A 147 13.98 2.68 0.92
CA ASN A 147 15.08 2.76 1.89
C ASN A 147 14.58 3.12 3.29
N GLY A 148 15.36 2.78 4.31
CA GLY A 148 15.16 3.23 5.69
C GLY A 148 16.20 4.28 6.10
N VAL A 149 15.84 5.22 6.98
CA VAL A 149 16.80 6.08 7.71
C VAL A 149 17.60 5.25 8.73
N ARG A 150 16.91 4.27 9.31
CA ARG A 150 17.42 3.21 10.19
C ARG A 150 16.90 1.88 9.67
N GLN A 151 17.29 0.78 10.29
CA GLN A 151 16.71 -0.52 9.95
C GLN A 151 15.19 -0.49 10.14
N VAL A 152 14.45 -0.72 9.05
CA VAL A 152 12.99 -0.83 9.00
C VAL A 152 12.64 -2.28 8.65
N THR A 153 11.63 -2.84 9.32
CA THR A 153 11.10 -4.16 8.93
C THR A 153 9.98 -3.99 7.93
N MET A 154 10.02 -4.76 6.84
CA MET A 154 8.94 -4.92 5.87
C MET A 154 8.48 -6.38 5.88
N TYR A 155 7.19 -6.61 6.11
CA TYR A 155 6.54 -7.90 5.90
C TYR A 155 5.93 -7.92 4.50
N LEU A 156 6.42 -8.80 3.62
CA LEU A 156 5.93 -8.96 2.26
C LEU A 156 5.08 -10.24 2.16
N ASN A 157 3.77 -10.12 2.33
CA ASN A 157 2.84 -11.25 2.16
C ASN A 157 2.36 -11.41 0.71
N GLY A 158 2.69 -10.43 -0.14
CA GLY A 158 2.32 -10.37 -1.54
C GLY A 158 3.46 -10.62 -2.51
N THR A 159 3.23 -10.20 -3.75
CA THR A 159 4.19 -10.26 -4.84
C THR A 159 5.02 -8.98 -4.97
N MET A 160 6.11 -9.02 -5.73
CA MET A 160 7.03 -7.93 -5.97
C MET A 160 7.42 -7.92 -7.45
N SER A 161 7.39 -6.73 -8.04
CA SER A 161 7.79 -6.48 -9.42
C SER A 161 8.67 -5.22 -9.47
N MET A 162 9.73 -5.28 -10.26
CA MET A 162 10.63 -4.16 -10.54
C MET A 162 10.74 -3.98 -12.04
N ALA A 163 10.60 -2.73 -12.50
CA ALA A 163 10.66 -2.41 -13.93
C ALA A 163 12.03 -2.73 -14.55
N ASP A 164 13.12 -2.59 -13.78
CA ASP A 164 14.49 -2.88 -14.19
C ASP A 164 15.44 -2.97 -12.98
N LEU A 165 16.71 -3.26 -13.25
CA LEU A 165 17.76 -3.42 -12.24
C LEU A 165 18.23 -2.12 -11.57
N THR A 166 17.70 -0.96 -11.99
CA THR A 166 17.98 0.31 -11.30
C THR A 166 17.05 0.53 -10.12
N ALA A 167 15.88 -0.12 -10.13
CA ALA A 167 14.98 -0.17 -8.99
C ALA A 167 15.48 -1.17 -7.94
N ARG A 168 15.30 -0.86 -6.65
CA ARG A 168 15.84 -1.71 -5.56
C ARG A 168 15.28 -1.40 -4.17
N VAL A 169 15.38 -2.41 -3.30
CA VAL A 169 15.23 -2.30 -1.85
C VAL A 169 16.61 -2.11 -1.22
N GLU A 170 16.81 -1.03 -0.47
CA GLU A 170 18.12 -0.61 0.06
C GLU A 170 18.52 -1.28 1.39
N THR A 171 19.78 -1.10 1.77
CA THR A 171 20.47 -1.74 2.92
C THR A 171 19.73 -1.65 4.27
N ASN A 172 18.96 -0.59 4.48
CA ASN A 172 18.27 -0.34 5.76
C ASN A 172 16.88 -0.97 5.82
N ILE A 173 16.50 -1.82 4.88
CA ILE A 173 15.26 -2.59 4.92
C ILE A 173 15.57 -4.05 5.24
N TYR A 174 14.92 -4.57 6.29
CA TYR A 174 14.86 -6.00 6.60
C TYR A 174 13.54 -6.54 6.08
N THR A 175 13.57 -7.33 5.02
CA THR A 175 12.36 -7.87 4.38
C THR A 175 12.10 -9.29 4.87
N ILE A 176 10.92 -9.54 5.42
CA ILE A 176 10.43 -10.88 5.79
C ILE A 176 9.42 -11.31 4.73
N LEU A 177 9.69 -12.43 4.08
CA LEU A 177 8.74 -13.02 3.13
C LEU A 177 7.61 -13.74 3.86
N GLY A 178 6.38 -13.49 3.44
CA GLY A 178 5.18 -14.23 3.86
C GLY A 178 4.77 -15.32 2.85
N ILE A 179 5.31 -15.31 1.63
CA ILE A 179 5.00 -16.28 0.57
C ILE A 179 6.25 -16.67 -0.24
N ALA A 180 6.24 -17.89 -0.80
CA ALA A 180 7.33 -18.39 -1.66
C ALA A 180 7.37 -17.73 -3.04
N ASN A 181 6.21 -17.48 -3.65
CA ASN A 181 6.07 -16.99 -5.03
C ASN A 181 6.03 -15.46 -5.07
N PHE A 182 6.93 -14.80 -4.35
CA PHE A 182 6.87 -13.35 -4.20
C PHE A 182 7.38 -12.60 -5.44
N MET A 183 8.08 -13.23 -6.39
CA MET A 183 8.67 -12.52 -7.54
C MET A 183 7.77 -12.61 -8.78
N LEU A 184 7.52 -11.48 -9.44
CA LEU A 184 6.87 -11.38 -10.76
C LEU A 184 7.82 -10.87 -11.86
N SER A 185 9.04 -10.52 -11.49
CA SER A 185 10.12 -10.08 -12.37
C SER A 185 11.47 -10.26 -11.64
N ASP A 186 12.57 -9.92 -12.31
CA ASP A 186 13.85 -9.69 -11.62
C ASP A 186 13.66 -8.70 -10.45
N VAL A 187 14.29 -8.97 -9.31
CA VAL A 187 14.21 -8.14 -8.10
C VAL A 187 15.59 -7.89 -7.51
N VAL A 188 15.79 -6.73 -6.91
CA VAL A 188 17.09 -6.27 -6.39
C VAL A 188 16.96 -5.89 -4.91
N PHE A 189 17.62 -6.66 -4.04
CA PHE A 189 17.72 -6.40 -2.60
C PHE A 189 19.16 -6.07 -2.24
N MET A 190 19.44 -4.81 -1.93
CA MET A 190 20.66 -4.40 -1.24
C MET A 190 20.54 -4.55 0.28
N GLY A 191 19.29 -4.59 0.78
CA GLY A 191 18.91 -4.90 2.16
C GLY A 191 19.08 -6.36 2.57
N THR A 192 18.61 -6.66 3.78
CA THR A 192 18.50 -8.05 4.24
C THR A 192 17.16 -8.62 3.77
N LEU A 193 17.20 -9.82 3.21
CA LEU A 193 16.03 -10.59 2.82
C LEU A 193 16.00 -11.88 3.64
N ASP A 194 14.93 -12.09 4.39
CA ASP A 194 14.66 -13.28 5.16
C ASP A 194 13.72 -14.20 4.36
N ILE A 195 14.29 -15.31 3.88
CA ILE A 195 13.60 -16.35 3.09
C ILE A 195 13.23 -17.57 3.93
N ASN A 196 13.38 -17.50 5.27
CA ASN A 196 13.29 -18.67 6.14
C ASN A 196 12.00 -19.46 5.94
N GLY A 197 12.15 -20.76 5.69
CA GLY A 197 11.03 -21.69 5.52
C GLY A 197 10.43 -21.73 4.12
N PHE A 198 10.93 -20.95 3.17
CA PHE A 198 10.45 -20.94 1.79
C PHE A 198 11.51 -21.46 0.80
N GLN A 199 11.07 -22.36 -0.07
CA GLN A 199 11.77 -22.55 -1.35
C GLN A 199 11.22 -21.49 -2.32
N VAL A 200 12.04 -20.51 -2.67
CA VAL A 200 11.66 -19.45 -3.62
C VAL A 200 11.88 -19.97 -5.05
N PRO A 201 10.82 -20.23 -5.83
CA PRO A 201 10.99 -20.58 -7.23
C PRO A 201 11.38 -19.33 -8.03
N LEU A 202 12.56 -19.38 -8.65
CA LEU A 202 13.07 -18.25 -9.43
C LEU A 202 12.47 -18.19 -10.84
N GLY A 203 12.02 -19.32 -11.41
CA GLY A 203 11.47 -19.33 -12.77
C GLY A 203 12.45 -18.79 -13.80
N SER A 204 12.02 -17.79 -14.59
CA SER A 204 12.87 -17.02 -15.52
C SER A 204 13.48 -15.77 -14.89
N ASP A 205 13.10 -15.45 -13.65
CA ASP A 205 13.45 -14.22 -12.96
C ASP A 205 14.69 -14.42 -12.09
N ASN A 206 15.41 -13.34 -11.84
CA ASN A 206 16.64 -13.32 -11.09
C ASN A 206 16.48 -12.54 -9.78
N LEU A 207 16.93 -13.14 -8.69
CA LEU A 207 17.09 -12.48 -7.40
C LEU A 207 18.51 -11.93 -7.29
N TYR A 208 18.66 -10.61 -7.34
CA TYR A 208 19.92 -9.92 -7.13
C TYR A 208 20.06 -9.50 -5.67
N MET A 209 21.11 -9.98 -5.02
CA MET A 209 21.44 -9.61 -3.64
C MET A 209 22.68 -8.72 -3.61
N GLY A 210 22.60 -7.61 -2.86
CA GLY A 210 23.73 -6.74 -2.58
C GLY A 210 24.77 -7.39 -1.66
N PRO A 211 25.92 -6.74 -1.43
CA PRO A 211 26.95 -7.23 -0.54
C PRO A 211 26.36 -7.35 0.88
N ASN A 212 26.04 -8.58 1.28
CA ASN A 212 25.35 -8.87 2.53
C ASN A 212 26.35 -8.82 3.71
N PRO A 213 26.30 -7.81 4.60
CA PRO A 213 27.25 -7.72 5.70
C PRO A 213 27.01 -8.76 6.81
N GLY A 214 26.00 -9.63 6.69
CA GLY A 214 25.68 -10.65 7.71
C GLY A 214 25.06 -11.93 7.15
N GLY A 215 25.31 -12.27 5.89
CA GLY A 215 24.51 -13.25 5.15
C GLY A 215 24.35 -14.62 5.80
N GLN A 216 23.14 -14.87 6.28
CA GLN A 216 22.55 -16.20 6.28
C GLN A 216 21.64 -16.30 5.07
N ILE A 217 22.13 -16.98 4.02
CA ILE A 217 21.28 -17.67 3.08
C ILE A 217 21.24 -19.10 3.63
N ALA A 218 20.13 -19.48 4.26
CA ALA A 218 19.91 -20.84 4.74
C ALA A 218 19.21 -21.66 3.65
#